data_AF-A0A7R6X6N9-F1
#
_entry.id   AF-A0A7R6X6N9-F1
#
_cell.length_a   1.000
_cell.length_b   1.000
_cell.length_c   1.000
_cell.angle_alpha   90.00
_cell.angle_beta   90.00
_cell.angle_gamma   90.00
#
_symmetry.space_group_name_H-M   'P 1'
#
loop_
_entity.id
_entity.type
_entity.pdbx_description
1 polymer ?
#
loop_
_entity_poly.entity_id
_entity_poly.type
_entity_poly.pdbx_seq_one_letter_code
_entity_poly.pdbx_strand_id
1 'polypeptide(L)'
;MRRFSLADQVIEEAAPDLQDALADAYRRKVRPLCLCKEPGPAMYIAQVGDQYVVKRMPLSGGGHDPSCFSYEPPDELSGLGVLMGSAIQVDSESGMAALKLDFSLSKVGARSAPPVGAGGSDSVAGDTKKLSPRGLLHYLWHEAELNVWTSRWAGKRHWWNIRWHLIEAARQMTVKGGPLSDILFVPEPFRSPDKTAIEQRRAEALASAVPPKSGPRKLMILVGEVKEFGVARSGHKLVVKHMPGFVFLLDDGLYRRLQTRFEPEMALWGADEASHLIAIATFGLTPAGLAVIEEMAVMVVAENWVPYESAYEKKLLDALARVRERSVKSLRYSLPLDKPAVAAMLQIPPRPVGLYVVPPSSDHAYEETLGELIASRPEFDSWIWRTADGEMPPLPVRQDRVPVT
;
A
#
# COMPACT_ATOMS: atom_id res chain seq x y z
N MET A 1 -15.44 15.11 13.72
CA MET A 1 -15.99 14.76 12.38
C MET A 1 -15.45 15.77 11.39
N ARG A 2 -15.26 15.40 10.11
CA ARG A 2 -14.74 16.35 9.12
C ARG A 2 -15.83 17.32 8.69
N ARG A 3 -15.41 18.56 8.42
CA ARG A 3 -16.22 19.61 7.81
C ARG A 3 -15.47 20.13 6.59
N PHE A 4 -16.19 20.42 5.53
CA PHE A 4 -15.61 20.94 4.29
C PHE A 4 -16.51 22.03 3.69
N SER A 5 -15.89 22.99 3.02
CA SER A 5 -16.57 24.00 2.22
C SER A 5 -16.72 23.50 0.79
N LEU A 6 -17.93 23.52 0.24
CA LEU A 6 -18.22 23.37 -1.19
C LEU A 6 -18.71 24.73 -1.70
N ALA A 7 -17.82 25.47 -2.38
CA ALA A 7 -18.04 26.90 -2.63
C ALA A 7 -18.43 27.62 -1.32
N ASP A 8 -19.61 28.25 -1.27
CA ASP A 8 -20.09 29.05 -0.13
C ASP A 8 -20.84 28.22 0.94
N GLN A 9 -20.99 26.91 0.76
CA GLN A 9 -21.69 26.03 1.69
C GLN A 9 -20.72 25.21 2.54
N VAL A 10 -20.91 25.23 3.86
CA VAL A 10 -20.25 24.31 4.78
C VAL A 10 -21.09 23.05 4.94
N ILE A 11 -20.48 21.89 4.72
CA ILE A 11 -21.12 20.59 4.89
C ILE A 11 -20.33 19.75 5.89
N GLU A 12 -21.07 19.06 6.75
CA GLU A 12 -20.51 18.08 7.68
C GLU A 12 -20.56 16.69 7.07
N GLU A 13 -19.55 15.87 7.37
CA GLU A 13 -19.46 14.50 6.84
C GLU A 13 -20.63 13.58 7.25
N ALA A 14 -21.39 13.95 8.29
CA ALA A 14 -22.58 13.22 8.74
C ALA A 14 -23.91 13.85 8.26
N ALA A 15 -23.86 14.86 7.37
CA ALA A 15 -25.05 15.56 6.89
C ALA A 15 -25.96 14.62 6.07
N PRO A 16 -27.30 14.62 6.29
CA PRO A 16 -28.23 13.76 5.55
C PRO A 16 -28.24 14.01 4.04
N ASP A 17 -28.01 15.25 3.61
CA ASP A 17 -28.00 15.72 2.22
C ASP A 17 -26.60 15.64 1.56
N LEU A 18 -25.63 15.02 2.24
CA LEU A 18 -24.24 14.98 1.79
C LEU A 18 -24.10 14.40 0.37
N GLN A 19 -24.79 13.30 0.06
CA GLN A 19 -24.64 12.64 -1.23
C GLN A 19 -25.13 13.51 -2.39
N ASP A 20 -26.27 14.17 -2.24
CA ASP A 20 -26.81 15.06 -3.27
C ASP A 20 -25.90 16.27 -3.49
N ALA A 21 -25.39 16.87 -2.41
CA ALA A 21 -24.46 17.98 -2.48
C ALA A 21 -23.13 17.58 -3.16
N LEU A 22 -22.58 16.42 -2.81
CA LEU A 22 -21.35 15.92 -3.45
C LEU A 22 -21.57 15.53 -4.91
N ALA A 23 -22.73 14.98 -5.27
CA ALA A 23 -23.06 14.66 -6.66
C ALA A 23 -23.19 15.92 -7.52
N ASP A 24 -23.83 16.98 -7.01
CA ASP A 24 -23.89 18.28 -7.69
C ASP A 24 -22.50 18.90 -7.85
N ALA A 25 -21.73 18.95 -6.76
CA ALA A 25 -20.37 19.47 -6.77
C ALA A 25 -19.46 18.69 -7.73
N TYR A 26 -19.57 17.35 -7.76
CA TYR A 26 -18.82 16.51 -8.69
C TYR A 26 -19.15 16.83 -10.15
N ARG A 27 -20.45 16.93 -10.50
CA ARG A 27 -20.89 17.29 -11.86
C ARG A 27 -20.42 18.69 -12.28
N ARG A 28 -20.42 19.64 -11.34
CA ARG A 28 -19.99 21.03 -11.55
C ARG A 28 -18.49 21.24 -11.40
N LYS A 29 -17.73 20.19 -11.06
CA LYS A 29 -16.29 20.24 -10.76
C LYS A 29 -15.94 21.25 -9.65
N VAL A 30 -16.84 21.42 -8.68
CA VAL A 30 -16.59 22.27 -7.50
C VAL A 30 -15.72 21.50 -6.53
N ARG A 31 -14.60 22.12 -6.14
CA ARG A 31 -13.61 21.49 -5.27
C ARG A 31 -13.96 21.72 -3.78
N PRO A 32 -14.01 20.66 -2.95
CA PRO A 32 -14.13 20.85 -1.51
C PRO A 32 -12.83 21.38 -0.89
N LEU A 33 -12.96 22.25 0.11
CA LEU A 33 -11.85 22.70 0.97
C LEU A 33 -12.06 22.17 2.39
N CYS A 34 -11.04 21.57 2.98
CA CYS A 34 -11.11 21.09 4.36
C CYS A 34 -11.07 22.26 5.34
N LEU A 35 -12.02 22.30 6.28
CA LEU A 35 -12.12 23.36 7.28
C LEU A 35 -11.30 23.09 8.55
N CYS A 36 -10.19 22.35 8.41
CA CYS A 36 -9.29 22.06 9.53
C CYS A 36 -8.31 23.20 9.83
N LYS A 37 -8.04 24.08 8.84
CA LYS A 37 -7.17 25.26 8.96
C LYS A 37 -7.59 26.31 7.92
N GLU A 38 -7.01 27.52 8.01
CA GLU A 38 -7.19 28.58 7.00
C GLU A 38 -5.84 28.99 6.39
N PRO A 39 -5.70 29.06 5.05
CA PRO A 39 -6.68 28.58 4.06
C PRO A 39 -6.82 27.04 4.10
N GLY A 40 -8.05 26.57 3.88
CA GLY A 40 -8.39 25.15 3.94
C GLY A 40 -7.71 24.34 2.82
N PRO A 41 -7.10 23.18 3.12
CA PRO A 41 -6.52 22.31 2.10
C PRO A 41 -7.56 21.86 1.08
N ALA A 42 -7.16 21.90 -0.19
CA ALA A 42 -7.93 21.33 -1.28
C ALA A 42 -8.18 19.83 -1.06
N MET A 43 -9.39 19.39 -1.40
CA MET A 43 -9.82 17.99 -1.43
C MET A 43 -10.39 17.68 -2.81
N TYR A 44 -10.75 16.43 -3.09
CA TYR A 44 -11.48 16.06 -4.30
C TYR A 44 -12.66 15.16 -3.97
N ILE A 45 -13.62 15.09 -4.89
CA ILE A 45 -14.77 14.20 -4.78
C ILE A 45 -14.50 13.00 -5.69
N ALA A 46 -14.41 11.82 -5.09
CA ALA A 46 -14.32 10.56 -5.81
C ALA A 46 -15.71 9.94 -5.91
N GLN A 47 -16.07 9.44 -7.10
CA GLN A 47 -17.19 8.54 -7.24
C GLN A 47 -16.71 7.11 -7.00
N VAL A 48 -17.30 6.45 -6.01
CA VAL A 48 -16.93 5.10 -5.60
C VAL A 48 -18.20 4.26 -5.61
N GLY A 49 -18.38 3.46 -6.67
CA GLY A 49 -19.67 2.84 -6.97
C GLY A 49 -20.75 3.91 -7.18
N ASP A 50 -21.85 3.80 -6.45
CA ASP A 50 -22.97 4.76 -6.51
C ASP A 50 -22.88 5.88 -5.48
N GLN A 51 -21.77 5.97 -4.73
CA GLN A 51 -21.57 6.98 -3.69
C GLN A 51 -20.48 7.98 -4.07
N TYR A 52 -20.65 9.21 -3.60
CA TYR A 52 -19.63 10.25 -3.66
C TYR A 52 -18.97 10.41 -2.30
N VAL A 53 -17.64 10.42 -2.30
CA VAL A 53 -16.83 10.57 -1.07
C VAL A 53 -15.81 11.68 -1.24
N VAL A 54 -15.66 12.51 -0.20
CA VAL A 54 -14.60 13.52 -0.14
C VAL A 54 -13.30 12.85 0.29
N LYS A 55 -12.30 12.93 -0.58
CA LYS A 55 -10.95 12.45 -0.34
C LYS A 55 -9.98 13.62 -0.30
N ARG A 56 -8.95 13.49 0.53
CA ARG A 56 -7.82 14.43 0.53
C ARG A 56 -7.16 14.42 -0.84
N MET A 57 -6.61 15.55 -1.29
CA MET A 57 -5.75 15.50 -2.47
C MET A 57 -4.58 14.54 -2.19
N PRO A 58 -4.14 13.75 -3.19
CA PRO A 58 -2.95 12.93 -2.99
C PRO A 58 -1.80 13.81 -2.50
N LEU A 59 -1.06 13.32 -1.51
CA LEU A 59 0.10 14.00 -0.91
C LEU A 59 -0.22 15.33 -0.19
N SER A 60 -1.50 15.68 0.02
CA SER A 60 -1.88 16.89 0.76
C SER A 60 -2.04 16.67 2.26
N GLY A 61 -1.72 15.47 2.77
CA GLY A 61 -1.92 15.06 4.17
C GLY A 61 -1.24 15.99 5.17
N GLY A 62 0.04 16.30 4.97
CA GLY A 62 0.79 17.26 5.80
C GLY A 62 0.26 18.69 5.72
N GLY A 63 -0.57 18.98 4.72
CA GLY A 63 -1.30 20.23 4.60
C GLY A 63 -2.47 20.36 5.58
N HIS A 64 -2.94 19.31 6.24
CA HIS A 64 -4.05 19.44 7.21
C HIS A 64 -3.55 19.80 8.62
N ASP A 65 -4.47 20.29 9.47
CA ASP A 65 -4.19 20.38 10.91
C ASP A 65 -3.89 18.99 11.48
N PRO A 66 -2.89 18.81 12.38
CA PRO A 66 -2.53 17.50 12.93
C PRO A 66 -3.67 16.74 13.62
N SER A 67 -4.72 17.43 14.08
CA SER A 67 -5.92 16.83 14.66
C SER A 67 -6.98 16.42 13.61
N CYS A 68 -6.76 16.76 12.33
CA CYS A 68 -7.66 16.43 11.24
C CYS A 68 -7.58 14.94 10.85
N PHE A 69 -8.72 14.31 10.57
CA PHE A 69 -8.77 12.94 10.05
C PHE A 69 -8.07 12.77 8.69
N SER A 70 -7.97 13.84 7.91
CA SER A 70 -7.27 13.85 6.62
C SER A 70 -5.77 14.15 6.74
N TYR A 71 -5.29 14.40 7.97
CA TYR A 71 -3.88 14.57 8.24
C TYR A 71 -3.11 13.27 8.06
N GLU A 72 -1.97 13.40 7.41
CA GLU A 72 -0.92 12.40 7.43
C GLU A 72 0.43 13.05 7.68
N PRO A 73 1.33 12.35 8.39
CA PRO A 73 2.69 12.81 8.55
C PRO A 73 3.36 13.13 7.20
N PRO A 74 4.27 14.11 7.19
CA PRO A 74 5.07 14.44 6.01
C PRO A 74 5.76 13.21 5.41
N ASP A 75 5.75 13.13 4.08
CA ASP A 75 6.25 11.98 3.32
C ASP A 75 7.72 11.67 3.59
N GLU A 76 8.51 12.64 4.05
CA GLU A 76 9.92 12.47 4.38
C GLU A 76 10.14 11.63 5.65
N LEU A 77 9.09 11.38 6.46
CA LEU A 77 9.12 10.41 7.56
C LEU A 77 8.89 8.97 7.07
N SER A 78 8.67 8.81 5.77
CA SER A 78 8.54 7.56 5.06
C SER A 78 9.52 7.53 3.87
N GLY A 79 9.62 6.42 3.15
CA GLY A 79 10.39 6.42 1.91
C GLY A 79 9.68 7.06 0.72
N LEU A 80 8.45 7.57 0.89
CA LEU A 80 7.65 8.15 -0.19
C LEU A 80 8.25 9.45 -0.72
N GLY A 81 8.78 10.31 0.16
CA GLY A 81 9.20 11.68 -0.20
C GLY A 81 10.21 11.73 -1.37
N VAL A 82 11.08 10.72 -1.47
CA VAL A 82 12.11 10.64 -2.52
C VAL A 82 11.53 10.29 -3.91
N LEU A 83 10.34 9.69 -3.95
CA LEU A 83 9.64 9.28 -5.17
C LEU A 83 8.70 10.37 -5.70
N MET A 84 8.44 11.42 -4.91
CA MET A 84 7.50 12.48 -5.24
C MET A 84 8.08 13.45 -6.26
N GLY A 85 7.27 13.83 -7.25
CA GLY A 85 7.67 14.69 -8.37
C GLY A 85 8.54 13.97 -9.43
N SER A 86 9.11 12.82 -9.08
CA SER A 86 9.95 11.99 -9.94
C SER A 86 9.16 10.78 -10.48
N ALA A 87 8.95 9.76 -9.64
CA ALA A 87 8.28 8.50 -9.94
C ALA A 87 6.75 8.63 -9.90
N ILE A 88 6.24 9.51 -9.03
CA ILE A 88 4.82 9.80 -8.89
C ILE A 88 4.60 11.27 -9.22
N GLN A 89 3.77 11.52 -10.21
CA GLN A 89 3.38 12.86 -10.65
C GLN A 89 1.88 13.01 -10.46
N VAL A 90 1.48 13.80 -9.48
CA VAL A 90 0.06 14.05 -9.20
C VAL A 90 -0.41 15.23 -10.04
N ASP A 91 -1.46 14.99 -10.81
CA ASP A 91 -2.15 16.04 -11.53
C ASP A 91 -2.98 16.87 -10.54
N SER A 92 -2.66 18.15 -10.40
CA SER A 92 -3.28 19.03 -9.41
C SER A 92 -4.77 19.28 -9.69
N GLU A 93 -5.19 19.17 -10.95
CA GLU A 93 -6.55 19.45 -11.39
C GLU A 93 -7.48 18.25 -11.17
N SER A 94 -7.10 17.06 -11.59
CA SER A 94 -7.88 15.82 -11.47
C SER A 94 -7.64 15.05 -10.17
N GLY A 95 -6.49 15.25 -9.52
CA GLY A 95 -6.05 14.43 -8.39
C GLY A 95 -5.59 13.02 -8.79
N MET A 96 -5.41 12.74 -10.09
CA MET A 96 -4.88 11.46 -10.54
C MET A 96 -3.36 11.40 -10.41
N ALA A 97 -2.83 10.23 -10.04
CA ALA A 97 -1.39 9.99 -9.95
C ALA A 97 -0.85 9.28 -11.21
N ALA A 98 0.02 9.94 -11.97
CA ALA A 98 0.78 9.33 -13.05
C ALA A 98 2.05 8.67 -12.51
N LEU A 99 2.19 7.36 -12.72
CA LEU A 99 3.26 6.54 -12.16
C LEU A 99 4.29 6.14 -13.22
N LYS A 100 5.57 6.26 -12.87
CA LYS A 100 6.70 5.70 -13.63
C LYS A 100 7.18 4.43 -12.94
N LEU A 101 7.19 3.32 -13.66
CA LEU A 101 7.59 2.01 -13.15
C LEU A 101 8.99 1.65 -13.65
N ASP A 102 9.79 0.98 -12.81
CA ASP A 102 11.12 0.48 -13.20
C ASP A 102 11.06 -0.87 -13.94
N PHE A 103 9.90 -1.53 -13.91
CA PHE A 103 9.64 -2.81 -14.54
C PHE A 103 8.82 -2.68 -15.84
N SER A 104 8.94 -3.69 -16.71
CA SER A 104 8.26 -3.70 -18.00
C SER A 104 6.81 -4.14 -17.89
N LEU A 105 5.94 -3.53 -18.72
CA LEU A 105 4.54 -3.92 -18.92
C LEU A 105 4.31 -4.62 -20.28
N SER A 106 5.40 -4.96 -20.97
CA SER A 106 5.36 -5.65 -22.25
C SER A 106 6.59 -6.53 -22.42
N LYS A 107 6.44 -7.67 -23.08
CA LYS A 107 7.57 -8.56 -23.42
C LYS A 107 7.54 -8.91 -24.91
N VAL A 108 8.66 -8.71 -25.60
CA VAL A 108 8.83 -9.18 -26.99
C VAL A 108 9.30 -10.64 -26.93
N GLY A 109 8.73 -11.50 -27.77
CA GLY A 109 9.02 -12.94 -27.80
C GLY A 109 10.51 -13.28 -27.98
N ALA A 110 10.90 -14.48 -27.54
CA ALA A 110 12.29 -14.90 -27.40
C ALA A 110 13.02 -15.12 -28.75
N ARG A 111 14.10 -14.37 -28.99
CA ARG A 111 15.36 -14.98 -29.43
C ARG A 111 16.13 -15.33 -28.17
N SER A 112 16.65 -16.56 -28.09
CA SER A 112 17.75 -16.89 -27.19
C SER A 112 18.91 -15.94 -27.51
N ALA A 113 19.05 -14.90 -26.71
CA ALA A 113 20.23 -14.06 -26.65
C ALA A 113 20.81 -14.19 -25.23
N PRO A 114 22.12 -13.99 -25.05
CA PRO A 114 22.83 -14.29 -23.80
C PRO A 114 22.20 -13.55 -22.61
N PRO A 115 22.45 -13.95 -21.35
CA PRO A 115 21.94 -13.23 -20.20
C PRO A 115 22.38 -11.77 -20.35
N VAL A 116 21.42 -10.89 -20.68
CA VAL A 116 21.62 -9.48 -20.51
C VAL A 116 21.86 -9.36 -19.02
N GLY A 117 23.09 -9.01 -18.68
CA GLY A 117 23.58 -8.97 -17.32
C GLY A 117 22.52 -8.33 -16.44
N ALA A 118 22.28 -8.98 -15.32
CA ALA A 118 21.62 -8.38 -14.19
C ALA A 118 22.42 -7.13 -13.79
N GLY A 119 22.16 -6.03 -14.48
CA GLY A 119 22.15 -4.72 -13.86
C GLY A 119 20.91 -4.72 -12.98
N GLY A 120 20.98 -5.45 -11.86
CA GLY A 120 20.37 -4.90 -10.66
C GLY A 120 20.88 -3.47 -10.59
N SER A 121 20.00 -2.51 -10.35
CA SER A 121 20.46 -1.19 -9.95
C SER A 121 21.21 -1.39 -8.64
N ASP A 122 22.50 -1.68 -8.78
CA ASP A 122 23.52 -1.61 -7.76
C ASP A 122 23.65 -0.14 -7.45
N SER A 123 22.76 0.26 -6.57
CA SER A 123 22.84 1.45 -5.78
C SER A 123 21.94 1.13 -4.61
N VAL A 124 22.53 1.13 -3.42
CA VAL A 124 21.83 1.05 -2.13
C VAL A 124 20.77 2.18 -1.97
N ALA A 125 20.65 3.07 -2.97
CA ALA A 125 19.44 3.80 -3.32
C ALA A 125 18.94 3.38 -4.72
N GLY A 126 17.78 2.72 -4.83
CA GLY A 126 17.16 2.44 -6.15
C GLY A 126 17.02 3.73 -6.99
N ASP A 127 16.86 3.62 -8.31
CA ASP A 127 16.58 4.78 -9.16
C ASP A 127 15.32 5.47 -8.62
N THR A 128 15.53 6.55 -7.88
CA THR A 128 14.50 7.29 -7.14
C THR A 128 13.45 7.92 -8.05
N LYS A 129 13.64 7.78 -9.38
CA LYS A 129 12.76 8.28 -10.43
C LYS A 129 11.69 7.29 -10.85
N LYS A 130 11.70 6.05 -10.34
CA LYS A 130 10.73 5.01 -10.72
C LYS A 130 10.33 4.12 -9.54
N LEU A 131 9.12 3.57 -9.62
CA LEU A 131 8.58 2.62 -8.66
C LEU A 131 8.95 1.18 -9.03
N SER A 132 9.55 0.49 -8.07
CA SER A 132 9.68 -0.97 -8.07
C SER A 132 8.33 -1.66 -7.88
N PRO A 133 8.19 -2.98 -8.14
CA PRO A 133 6.97 -3.70 -7.82
C PRO A 133 6.57 -3.53 -6.35
N ARG A 134 7.53 -3.65 -5.40
CA ARG A 134 7.27 -3.39 -3.97
C ARG A 134 6.83 -1.94 -3.72
N GLY A 135 7.47 -0.98 -4.37
CA GLY A 135 7.10 0.43 -4.27
C GLY A 135 5.66 0.70 -4.74
N LEU A 136 5.25 0.09 -5.85
CA LEU A 136 3.86 0.15 -6.34
C LEU A 136 2.89 -0.51 -5.35
N LEU A 137 3.25 -1.66 -4.77
CA LEU A 137 2.42 -2.32 -3.76
C LEU A 137 2.23 -1.45 -2.52
N HIS A 138 3.30 -0.82 -2.02
CA HIS A 138 3.21 0.14 -0.92
C HIS A 138 2.32 1.33 -1.30
N TYR A 139 2.47 1.88 -2.51
CA TYR A 139 1.67 3.01 -2.95
C TYR A 139 0.18 2.67 -3.05
N LEU A 140 -0.15 1.51 -3.62
CA LEU A 140 -1.52 0.99 -3.64
C LEU A 140 -2.06 0.81 -2.22
N TRP A 141 -1.28 0.26 -1.29
CA TRP A 141 -1.69 0.06 0.10
C TRP A 141 -1.95 1.38 0.84
N HIS A 142 -1.10 2.37 0.58
CA HIS A 142 -1.19 3.71 1.15
C HIS A 142 -2.43 4.46 0.64
N GLU A 143 -2.62 4.54 -0.67
CA GLU A 143 -3.77 5.23 -1.29
C GLU A 143 -5.10 4.50 -1.01
N ALA A 144 -5.04 3.19 -0.75
CA ALA A 144 -6.15 2.38 -0.28
C ALA A 144 -6.45 2.56 1.23
N GLU A 145 -5.65 3.33 1.96
CA GLU A 145 -5.69 3.52 3.43
C GLU A 145 -5.60 2.21 4.23
N LEU A 146 -4.97 1.18 3.63
CA LEU A 146 -4.79 -0.13 4.25
C LEU A 146 -3.64 -0.14 5.28
N ASN A 147 -2.77 0.87 5.24
CA ASN A 147 -1.76 1.15 6.25
C ASN A 147 -2.32 1.89 7.50
N VAL A 148 -3.60 2.27 7.49
CA VAL A 148 -4.28 2.94 8.62
C VAL A 148 -4.96 1.88 9.49
N TRP A 149 -5.08 2.07 10.80
CA TRP A 149 -5.91 1.22 11.65
C TRP A 149 -6.56 1.95 12.84
N THR A 150 -7.65 1.38 13.34
CA THR A 150 -8.29 1.67 14.64
C THR A 150 -9.01 0.39 15.07
N SER A 151 -9.06 0.11 16.37
CA SER A 151 -9.78 -1.08 16.90
C SER A 151 -11.28 -1.08 16.56
N ARG A 152 -11.86 0.06 16.17
CA ARG A 152 -13.25 0.15 15.65
C ARG A 152 -13.48 -0.61 14.34
N TRP A 153 -12.40 -1.01 13.67
CA TRP A 153 -12.43 -1.81 12.43
C TRP A 153 -12.19 -3.30 12.65
N ALA A 154 -12.05 -3.75 13.90
CA ALA A 154 -11.94 -5.18 14.22
C ALA A 154 -13.10 -5.97 13.58
N GLY A 155 -12.75 -7.07 12.89
CA GLY A 155 -13.70 -7.92 12.14
C GLY A 155 -14.26 -7.32 10.85
N LYS A 156 -13.94 -6.07 10.50
CA LYS A 156 -14.46 -5.41 9.28
C LYS A 156 -13.51 -5.48 8.10
N ARG A 157 -12.23 -5.80 8.28
CA ARG A 157 -11.28 -5.97 7.18
C ARG A 157 -11.11 -7.44 6.84
N HIS A 158 -11.41 -7.76 5.59
CA HIS A 158 -11.31 -9.08 4.99
C HIS A 158 -11.04 -8.91 3.49
N TRP A 159 -10.63 -9.97 2.80
CA TRP A 159 -10.16 -9.90 1.42
C TRP A 159 -11.08 -9.15 0.44
N TRP A 160 -12.41 -9.28 0.56
CA TRP A 160 -13.35 -8.49 -0.27
C TRP A 160 -13.11 -6.98 -0.16
N ASN A 161 -12.96 -6.48 1.07
CA ASN A 161 -12.70 -5.07 1.34
C ASN A 161 -11.32 -4.67 0.83
N ILE A 162 -10.30 -5.48 1.08
CA ILE A 162 -8.93 -5.24 0.58
C ILE A 162 -8.94 -5.11 -0.95
N ARG A 163 -9.54 -6.08 -1.64
CA ARG A 163 -9.70 -6.06 -3.09
C ARG A 163 -10.38 -4.79 -3.57
N TRP A 164 -11.51 -4.44 -2.96
CA TRP A 164 -12.27 -3.26 -3.36
C TRP A 164 -11.42 -2.00 -3.20
N HIS A 165 -10.78 -1.79 -2.04
CA HIS A 165 -9.94 -0.62 -1.79
C HIS A 165 -8.76 -0.54 -2.76
N LEU A 166 -8.12 -1.66 -3.11
CA LEU A 166 -7.03 -1.70 -4.09
C LEU A 166 -7.49 -1.34 -5.50
N ILE A 167 -8.66 -1.83 -5.94
CA ILE A 167 -9.22 -1.51 -7.25
C ILE A 167 -9.61 -0.03 -7.32
N GLU A 168 -10.24 0.50 -6.27
CA GLU A 168 -10.60 1.93 -6.22
C GLU A 168 -9.37 2.84 -6.19
N ALA A 169 -8.32 2.46 -5.46
CA ALA A 169 -7.05 3.19 -5.49
C ALA A 169 -6.43 3.17 -6.89
N ALA A 170 -6.41 2.01 -7.56
CA ALA A 170 -5.86 1.88 -8.90
C ALA A 170 -6.61 2.67 -9.97
N ARG A 171 -7.91 2.94 -9.79
CA ARG A 171 -8.69 3.81 -10.70
C ARG A 171 -8.23 5.28 -10.67
N GLN A 172 -7.60 5.71 -9.59
CA GLN A 172 -7.06 7.07 -9.43
C GLN A 172 -5.60 7.16 -9.91
N MET A 173 -5.08 6.14 -10.59
CA MET A 173 -3.70 6.05 -11.02
C MET A 173 -3.60 5.77 -12.51
N THR A 174 -2.59 6.33 -13.18
CA THR A 174 -2.27 6.03 -14.58
C THR A 174 -0.84 5.54 -14.73
N VAL A 175 -0.64 4.64 -15.70
CA VAL A 175 0.67 4.14 -16.11
C VAL A 175 0.74 4.14 -17.62
N LYS A 176 1.78 4.76 -18.19
CA LYS A 176 1.99 4.87 -19.65
C LYS A 176 0.74 5.38 -20.40
N GLY A 177 0.01 6.32 -19.80
CA GLY A 177 -1.17 6.97 -20.39
C GLY A 177 -2.49 6.20 -20.29
N GLY A 178 -2.52 5.03 -19.62
CA GLY A 178 -3.75 4.29 -19.34
C GLY A 178 -4.01 4.11 -17.84
N PRO A 179 -5.26 3.85 -17.41
CA PRO A 179 -5.58 3.54 -16.01
C PRO A 179 -4.83 2.30 -15.51
N LEU A 180 -4.31 2.36 -14.28
CA LEU A 180 -3.67 1.20 -13.65
C LEU A 180 -4.69 0.06 -13.45
N SER A 181 -5.96 0.39 -13.20
CA SER A 181 -7.06 -0.59 -13.07
C SER A 181 -7.25 -1.49 -14.29
N ASP A 182 -6.83 -1.06 -15.48
CA ASP A 182 -6.99 -1.83 -16.73
C ASP A 182 -5.97 -2.96 -16.87
N ILE A 183 -4.90 -2.92 -16.06
CA ILE A 183 -3.83 -3.91 -16.05
C ILE A 183 -3.65 -4.57 -14.68
N LEU A 184 -4.25 -4.03 -13.62
CA LEU A 184 -4.24 -4.60 -12.28
C LEU A 184 -5.33 -5.68 -12.15
N PHE A 185 -4.92 -6.86 -11.75
CA PHE A 185 -5.79 -7.98 -11.42
C PHE A 185 -5.69 -8.29 -9.92
N VAL A 186 -6.82 -8.17 -9.22
CA VAL A 186 -6.96 -8.55 -7.81
C VAL A 186 -8.06 -9.63 -7.72
N PRO A 187 -7.73 -10.88 -7.32
CA PRO A 187 -8.67 -11.99 -7.28
C PRO A 187 -9.93 -11.68 -6.49
N GLU A 188 -11.11 -11.93 -7.04
CA GLU A 188 -12.36 -11.86 -6.26
C GLU A 188 -12.42 -12.99 -5.20
N PRO A 189 -13.08 -12.79 -4.05
CA PRO A 189 -13.21 -13.85 -3.05
C PRO A 189 -13.87 -15.10 -3.61
N PHE A 190 -13.16 -16.22 -3.48
CA PHE A 190 -13.66 -17.51 -3.92
C PHE A 190 -14.74 -18.07 -2.99
N ARG A 191 -15.86 -18.51 -3.60
CA ARG A 191 -16.90 -19.31 -2.97
C ARG A 191 -17.17 -20.52 -3.86
N SER A 192 -17.17 -21.72 -3.27
CA SER A 192 -17.34 -22.98 -4.03
C SER A 192 -18.58 -23.02 -4.92
N PRO A 193 -19.77 -22.53 -4.48
CA PRO A 193 -20.96 -22.50 -5.33
C PRO A 193 -20.81 -21.60 -6.57
N ASP A 194 -20.00 -20.55 -6.47
CA ASP A 194 -19.82 -19.54 -7.52
C ASP A 194 -18.63 -19.86 -8.44
N LYS A 195 -17.97 -21.02 -8.26
CA LYS A 195 -16.70 -21.37 -8.92
C LYS A 195 -16.71 -21.07 -10.42
N THR A 196 -17.67 -21.63 -11.16
CA THR A 196 -17.72 -21.47 -12.63
C THR A 196 -17.87 -20.00 -13.03
N ALA A 197 -18.69 -19.23 -12.33
CA ALA A 197 -18.90 -17.82 -12.61
C ALA A 197 -17.64 -16.97 -12.31
N ILE A 198 -16.93 -17.30 -11.23
CA ILE A 198 -15.64 -16.68 -10.89
C ILE A 198 -14.58 -17.00 -11.94
N GLU A 199 -14.52 -18.26 -12.38
CA GLU A 199 -13.57 -18.68 -13.41
C GLU A 199 -13.84 -18.00 -14.76
N GLN A 200 -15.11 -17.79 -15.11
CA GLN A 200 -15.50 -17.04 -16.30
C GLN A 200 -15.08 -15.56 -16.21
N ARG A 201 -15.44 -14.85 -15.13
CA ARG A 201 -15.04 -13.44 -14.95
C ARG A 201 -13.52 -13.26 -14.91
N ARG A 202 -12.80 -14.23 -14.33
CA ARG A 202 -11.33 -14.26 -14.39
C ARG A 202 -10.85 -14.38 -15.84
N ALA A 203 -11.40 -15.29 -16.64
CA ALA A 203 -11.00 -15.44 -18.04
C ALA A 203 -11.24 -14.15 -18.84
N GLU A 204 -12.36 -13.47 -18.61
CA GLU A 204 -12.68 -12.17 -19.20
C GLU A 204 -11.68 -11.09 -18.77
N ALA A 205 -11.38 -10.98 -17.48
CA ALA A 205 -10.41 -10.01 -16.95
C ALA A 205 -8.98 -10.25 -17.49
N LEU A 206 -8.60 -11.51 -17.70
CA LEU A 206 -7.26 -11.89 -18.19
C LEU A 206 -7.15 -11.91 -19.72
N ALA A 207 -8.23 -11.64 -20.46
CA ALA A 207 -8.24 -11.70 -21.92
C ALA A 207 -7.16 -10.81 -22.55
N SER A 208 -6.86 -9.64 -21.95
CA SER A 208 -5.84 -8.71 -22.45
C SER A 208 -4.40 -9.19 -22.25
N ALA A 209 -4.17 -10.21 -21.41
CA ALA A 209 -2.86 -10.83 -21.20
C ALA A 209 -2.55 -11.95 -22.22
N VAL A 210 -3.53 -12.35 -23.04
CA VAL A 210 -3.33 -13.32 -24.12
C VAL A 210 -2.39 -12.73 -25.16
N PRO A 211 -1.31 -13.43 -25.56
CA PRO A 211 -0.33 -12.87 -26.48
C PRO A 211 -0.95 -12.68 -27.87
N PRO A 212 -0.69 -11.55 -28.55
CA PRO A 212 -1.12 -11.37 -29.93
C PRO A 212 -0.37 -12.34 -30.87
N LYS A 213 -0.92 -12.57 -32.08
CA LYS A 213 -0.26 -13.39 -33.11
C LYS A 213 1.13 -12.87 -33.48
N SER A 214 1.34 -11.56 -33.38
CA SER A 214 2.61 -10.88 -33.66
C SER A 214 2.75 -9.63 -32.79
N GLY A 215 3.98 -9.29 -32.41
CA GLY A 215 4.29 -8.09 -31.62
C GLY A 215 4.55 -8.38 -30.14
N PRO A 216 4.78 -7.32 -29.34
CA PRO A 216 5.00 -7.46 -27.90
C PRO A 216 3.73 -7.97 -27.21
N ARG A 217 3.88 -8.96 -26.33
CA ARG A 217 2.79 -9.36 -25.44
C ARG A 217 2.63 -8.33 -24.32
N LYS A 218 1.40 -7.95 -24.01
CA LYS A 218 1.05 -7.11 -22.86
C LYS A 218 1.24 -7.93 -21.58
N LEU A 219 1.76 -7.30 -20.53
CA LEU A 219 1.81 -7.88 -19.19
C LEU A 219 0.73 -7.22 -18.32
N MET A 220 0.13 -8.01 -17.45
CA MET A 220 -0.75 -7.56 -16.37
C MET A 220 0.00 -7.58 -15.05
N ILE A 221 -0.56 -6.90 -14.05
CA ILE A 221 -0.07 -6.86 -12.67
C ILE A 221 -1.05 -7.63 -11.79
N LEU A 222 -0.60 -8.66 -11.09
CA LEU A 222 -1.34 -9.34 -10.04
C LEU A 222 -1.06 -8.63 -8.70
N VAL A 223 -2.09 -8.42 -7.89
CA VAL A 223 -1.94 -8.29 -6.42
C VAL A 223 -2.81 -9.35 -5.77
N GLY A 224 -2.22 -10.20 -4.95
CA GLY A 224 -2.92 -11.35 -4.39
C GLY A 224 -2.26 -11.89 -3.12
N GLU A 225 -3.06 -12.45 -2.23
CA GLU A 225 -2.55 -13.14 -1.05
C GLU A 225 -1.96 -14.51 -1.43
N VAL A 226 -0.73 -14.77 -1.03
CA VAL A 226 -0.03 -16.03 -1.28
C VAL A 226 -0.67 -17.13 -0.44
N LYS A 227 -0.96 -18.27 -1.07
CA LYS A 227 -1.29 -19.51 -0.38
C LYS A 227 -0.05 -20.36 -0.16
N GLU A 228 0.71 -20.59 -1.22
CA GLU A 228 1.94 -21.39 -1.19
C GLU A 228 2.82 -21.07 -2.39
N PHE A 229 4.13 -21.25 -2.20
CA PHE A 229 5.07 -21.50 -3.29
C PHE A 229 5.33 -23.00 -3.37
N GLY A 230 5.10 -23.59 -4.53
CA GLY A 230 5.30 -25.02 -4.76
C GLY A 230 6.28 -25.31 -5.89
N VAL A 231 6.78 -26.53 -5.93
CA VAL A 231 7.57 -27.03 -7.07
C VAL A 231 6.62 -27.35 -8.23
N ALA A 232 7.02 -26.97 -9.44
CA ALA A 232 6.36 -27.37 -10.68
C ALA A 232 7.22 -28.41 -11.43
N ARG A 233 6.70 -29.01 -12.50
CA ARG A 233 7.49 -29.93 -13.35
C ARG A 233 8.72 -29.25 -13.96
N SER A 234 8.63 -27.94 -14.16
CA SER A 234 9.73 -27.08 -14.58
C SER A 234 9.58 -25.77 -13.82
N GLY A 235 10.60 -25.41 -13.03
CA GLY A 235 10.56 -24.24 -12.17
C GLY A 235 9.65 -24.41 -10.95
N HIS A 236 9.01 -23.31 -10.59
CA HIS A 236 8.18 -23.18 -9.41
C HIS A 236 6.78 -22.67 -9.80
N LYS A 237 5.85 -22.76 -8.87
CA LYS A 237 4.50 -22.21 -9.00
C LYS A 237 4.12 -21.40 -7.77
N LEU A 238 3.45 -20.28 -8.01
CA LEU A 238 2.73 -19.52 -6.99
C LEU A 238 1.26 -19.92 -7.04
N VAL A 239 0.73 -20.29 -5.88
CA VAL A 239 -0.70 -20.46 -5.66
C VAL A 239 -1.20 -19.27 -4.87
N VAL A 240 -2.22 -18.60 -5.41
CA VAL A 240 -2.83 -17.41 -4.81
C VAL A 240 -4.13 -17.83 -4.12
N LYS A 241 -4.39 -17.32 -2.91
CA LYS A 241 -5.69 -17.51 -2.26
C LYS A 241 -6.80 -16.94 -3.17
N HIS A 242 -7.99 -17.51 -3.05
CA HIS A 242 -9.14 -17.18 -3.90
C HIS A 242 -8.97 -17.49 -5.40
N MET A 243 -7.91 -18.19 -5.81
CA MET A 243 -7.74 -18.68 -7.19
C MET A 243 -7.51 -20.20 -7.25
N PRO A 244 -8.38 -21.04 -6.63
CA PRO A 244 -8.18 -22.48 -6.66
C PRO A 244 -8.15 -22.98 -8.11
N GLY A 245 -7.19 -23.84 -8.43
CA GLY A 245 -7.00 -24.42 -9.77
C GLY A 245 -6.31 -23.50 -10.78
N PHE A 246 -5.96 -22.26 -10.42
CA PHE A 246 -5.19 -21.36 -11.29
C PHE A 246 -3.85 -21.04 -10.63
N VAL A 247 -2.75 -21.36 -11.33
CA VAL A 247 -1.39 -21.20 -10.81
C VAL A 247 -0.59 -20.27 -11.70
N PHE A 248 0.35 -19.56 -11.09
CA PHE A 248 1.32 -18.72 -11.79
C PHE A 248 2.68 -19.41 -11.78
N LEU A 249 3.31 -19.55 -12.94
CA LEU A 249 4.60 -20.20 -13.09
C LEU A 249 5.75 -19.21 -12.88
N LEU A 250 6.81 -19.66 -12.22
CA LEU A 250 8.04 -18.91 -11.99
C LEU A 250 9.23 -19.77 -12.45
N ASP A 251 10.21 -19.16 -13.11
CA ASP A 251 11.48 -19.84 -13.36
C ASP A 251 12.34 -19.94 -12.08
N ASP A 252 13.31 -20.85 -12.08
CA ASP A 252 14.18 -21.10 -10.94
C ASP A 252 15.03 -19.90 -10.54
N GLY A 253 15.42 -19.08 -11.51
CA GLY A 253 16.22 -17.88 -11.29
C GLY A 253 15.41 -16.81 -10.56
N LEU A 254 14.17 -16.56 -11.01
CA LEU A 254 13.24 -15.65 -10.37
C LEU A 254 12.89 -16.13 -8.96
N TYR A 255 12.58 -17.42 -8.79
CA TYR A 255 12.27 -17.96 -7.47
C TYR A 255 13.44 -17.81 -6.50
N ARG A 256 14.68 -18.12 -6.93
CA ARG A 256 15.87 -17.95 -6.09
C ARG A 256 16.08 -16.49 -5.69
N ARG A 257 15.96 -15.55 -6.64
CA ARG A 257 16.06 -14.10 -6.34
C ARG A 257 14.98 -13.64 -5.36
N LEU A 258 13.75 -14.14 -5.50
CA LEU A 258 12.66 -13.83 -4.59
C LEU A 258 12.99 -14.31 -3.17
N GLN A 259 13.42 -15.57 -3.02
CA GLN A 259 13.78 -16.16 -1.73
C GLN A 259 14.95 -15.40 -1.05
N THR A 260 15.98 -15.03 -1.81
CA THR A 260 17.11 -14.27 -1.24
C THR A 260 16.73 -12.83 -0.88
N ARG A 261 15.98 -12.13 -1.75
CA ARG A 261 15.66 -10.71 -1.56
C ARG A 261 14.62 -10.48 -0.46
N PHE A 262 13.68 -11.40 -0.30
CA PHE A 262 12.56 -11.30 0.64
C PHE A 262 12.63 -12.39 1.73
N GLU A 263 13.83 -12.85 2.05
CA GLU A 263 14.05 -13.82 3.13
C GLU A 263 13.40 -13.37 4.45
N PRO A 264 13.52 -12.09 4.88
CA PRO A 264 12.88 -11.65 6.12
C PRO A 264 11.35 -11.76 6.07
N GLU A 265 10.70 -11.36 4.98
CA GLU A 265 9.24 -11.46 4.84
C GLU A 265 8.77 -12.92 4.81
N MET A 266 9.53 -13.81 4.15
CA MET A 266 9.23 -15.25 4.15
C MET A 266 9.38 -15.85 5.55
N ALA A 267 10.42 -15.47 6.29
CA ALA A 267 10.63 -15.92 7.67
C ALA A 267 9.52 -15.43 8.61
N LEU A 268 9.13 -14.16 8.51
CA LEU A 268 8.05 -13.57 9.30
C LEU A 268 6.70 -14.23 9.00
N TRP A 269 6.39 -14.49 7.73
CA TRP A 269 5.17 -15.19 7.33
C TRP A 269 5.16 -16.65 7.79
N GLY A 270 6.30 -17.35 7.69
CA GLY A 270 6.43 -18.73 8.17
C GLY A 270 6.34 -18.88 9.69
N ALA A 271 6.63 -17.81 10.45
CA ALA A 271 6.60 -17.81 11.91
C ALA A 271 5.23 -17.46 12.52
N ASP A 272 4.32 -16.85 11.76
CA ASP A 272 3.00 -16.44 12.25
C ASP A 272 1.87 -16.77 11.27
N GLU A 273 1.04 -17.75 11.65
CA GLU A 273 -0.12 -18.19 10.87
C GLU A 273 -1.21 -17.11 10.73
N ALA A 274 -1.27 -16.13 11.63
CA ALA A 274 -2.23 -15.03 11.55
C ALA A 274 -1.81 -13.96 10.53
N SER A 275 -0.54 -13.96 10.10
CA SER A 275 -0.03 -13.01 9.14
C SER A 275 -0.26 -13.47 7.70
N HIS A 276 -0.40 -12.50 6.81
CA HIS A 276 -0.63 -12.72 5.39
C HIS A 276 0.59 -12.29 4.59
N LEU A 277 0.94 -13.07 3.56
CA LEU A 277 1.94 -12.67 2.57
C LEU A 277 1.23 -12.16 1.31
N ILE A 278 1.43 -10.89 0.97
CA ILE A 278 0.85 -10.27 -0.21
C ILE A 278 1.89 -10.23 -1.32
N ALA A 279 1.54 -10.80 -2.46
CA ALA A 279 2.34 -10.76 -3.68
C ALA A 279 1.88 -9.62 -4.58
N ILE A 280 2.86 -8.95 -5.21
CA ILE A 280 2.66 -8.19 -6.43
C ILE A 280 3.54 -8.79 -7.53
N ALA A 281 2.97 -9.05 -8.70
CA ALA A 281 3.71 -9.70 -9.79
C ALA A 281 3.29 -9.20 -11.16
N THR A 282 4.24 -9.00 -12.07
CA THR A 282 3.94 -8.88 -13.49
C THR A 282 3.83 -10.26 -14.11
N PHE A 283 2.82 -10.47 -14.95
CA PHE A 283 2.64 -11.75 -15.62
C PHE A 283 2.03 -11.57 -17.02
N GLY A 284 2.24 -12.58 -17.86
CA GLY A 284 1.54 -12.71 -19.14
C GLY A 284 1.03 -14.14 -19.32
N LEU A 285 0.10 -14.33 -20.25
CA LEU A 285 -0.34 -15.67 -20.63
C LEU A 285 0.54 -16.21 -21.76
N THR A 286 0.77 -17.52 -21.79
CA THR A 286 1.30 -18.21 -22.98
C THR A 286 0.17 -18.46 -23.98
N PRO A 287 0.48 -18.83 -25.24
CA PRO A 287 -0.54 -19.30 -26.19
C PRO A 287 -1.36 -20.49 -25.68
N ALA A 288 -0.80 -21.28 -24.75
CA ALA A 288 -1.48 -22.39 -24.07
C ALA A 288 -2.31 -21.93 -22.85
N GLY A 289 -2.42 -20.62 -22.59
CA GLY A 289 -3.18 -20.06 -21.47
C GLY A 289 -2.52 -20.17 -20.10
N LEU A 290 -1.22 -20.51 -20.05
CA LEU A 290 -0.48 -20.60 -18.79
C LEU A 290 -0.03 -19.21 -18.33
N ALA A 291 -0.28 -18.85 -17.07
CA ALA A 291 0.21 -17.61 -16.50
C ALA A 291 1.68 -17.73 -16.07
N VAL A 292 2.54 -16.88 -16.61
CA VAL A 292 3.98 -16.87 -16.33
C VAL A 292 4.35 -15.51 -15.75
N ILE A 293 4.96 -15.55 -14.56
CA ILE A 293 5.46 -14.36 -13.87
C ILE A 293 6.79 -13.94 -14.49
N GLU A 294 6.95 -12.63 -14.67
CA GLU A 294 8.17 -12.01 -15.18
C GLU A 294 8.96 -11.33 -14.06
N GLU A 295 8.25 -10.65 -13.16
CA GLU A 295 8.84 -10.00 -12.00
C GLU A 295 7.88 -10.06 -10.82
N MET A 296 8.41 -10.13 -9.60
CA MET A 296 7.61 -10.29 -8.40
C MET A 296 8.28 -9.65 -7.18
N ALA A 297 7.44 -9.13 -6.29
CA ALA A 297 7.80 -8.73 -4.95
C ALA A 297 6.74 -9.20 -3.96
N VAL A 298 7.10 -9.23 -2.68
CA VAL A 298 6.18 -9.56 -1.59
C VAL A 298 6.25 -8.54 -0.46
N MET A 299 5.20 -8.52 0.35
CA MET A 299 5.08 -7.74 1.58
C MET A 299 4.31 -8.58 2.59
N VAL A 300 4.78 -8.65 3.83
CA VAL A 300 4.02 -9.28 4.92
C VAL A 300 3.11 -8.26 5.59
N VAL A 301 1.89 -8.68 5.92
CA VAL A 301 0.90 -7.87 6.63
C VAL A 301 0.32 -8.66 7.80
N ALA A 302 0.02 -7.97 8.89
CA ALA A 302 -0.59 -8.58 10.07
C ALA A 302 -2.06 -8.97 9.80
N GLU A 303 -2.71 -9.65 10.73
CA GLU A 303 -4.13 -10.09 10.64
C GLU A 303 -5.10 -8.95 10.29
N ASN A 304 -4.80 -7.73 10.74
CA ASN A 304 -5.58 -6.52 10.44
C ASN A 304 -5.25 -5.87 9.08
N TRP A 305 -4.45 -6.55 8.25
CA TRP A 305 -3.98 -6.15 6.92
C TRP A 305 -3.01 -4.97 6.89
N VAL A 306 -2.42 -4.61 8.03
CA VAL A 306 -1.41 -3.55 8.12
C VAL A 306 0.00 -4.14 7.90
N PRO A 307 0.83 -3.57 7.01
CA PRO A 307 2.18 -4.06 6.74
C PRO A 307 3.14 -3.94 7.93
N TYR A 308 4.06 -4.89 8.06
CA TYR A 308 5.17 -4.84 9.01
C TYR A 308 6.45 -5.45 8.41
N GLU A 309 7.60 -5.13 8.99
CA GLU A 309 8.92 -5.49 8.45
C GLU A 309 9.80 -6.25 9.45
N SER A 310 9.38 -6.34 10.71
CA SER A 310 10.09 -7.10 11.75
C SER A 310 9.14 -7.64 12.82
N ALA A 311 9.60 -8.63 13.58
CA ALA A 311 8.85 -9.16 14.73
C ALA A 311 8.61 -8.09 15.81
N TYR A 312 9.55 -7.16 16.00
CA TYR A 312 9.39 -6.03 16.93
C TYR A 312 8.29 -5.08 16.43
N GLU A 313 8.33 -4.71 15.16
CA GLU A 313 7.28 -3.86 14.59
C GLU A 313 5.92 -4.55 14.64
N LYS A 314 5.86 -5.87 14.41
CA LYS A 314 4.63 -6.64 14.58
C LYS A 314 4.08 -6.52 16.00
N LYS A 315 4.93 -6.65 17.03
CA LYS A 315 4.51 -6.47 18.44
C LYS A 315 3.89 -5.09 18.68
N LEU A 316 4.48 -4.04 18.09
CA LEU A 316 3.93 -2.69 18.14
C LEU A 316 2.56 -2.62 17.45
N LEU A 317 2.43 -3.18 16.25
CA LEU A 317 1.16 -3.18 15.51
C LEU A 317 0.07 -4.00 16.20
N ASP A 318 0.39 -5.14 16.80
CA ASP A 318 -0.55 -5.96 17.56
C ASP A 318 -1.08 -5.21 18.80
N ALA A 319 -0.25 -4.36 19.42
CA ALA A 319 -0.69 -3.47 20.50
C ALA A 319 -1.57 -2.33 19.97
N LEU A 320 -1.16 -1.65 18.89
CA LEU A 320 -1.95 -0.63 18.21
C LEU A 320 -3.28 -1.18 17.67
N ALA A 321 -3.34 -2.47 17.34
CA ALA A 321 -4.55 -3.11 16.83
C ALA A 321 -5.71 -3.05 17.84
N ARG A 322 -5.39 -2.95 19.13
CA ARG A 322 -6.34 -2.91 20.26
C ARG A 322 -6.70 -1.48 20.67
N VAL A 323 -5.98 -0.49 20.17
CA VAL A 323 -6.15 0.94 20.50
C VAL A 323 -7.26 1.56 19.66
N ARG A 324 -8.06 2.45 20.26
CA ARG A 324 -9.20 3.10 19.58
C ARG A 324 -8.75 4.25 18.69
N GLU A 325 -7.69 4.93 19.09
CA GLU A 325 -7.07 6.01 18.36
C GLU A 325 -6.54 5.52 17.01
N ARG A 326 -6.63 6.40 16.01
CA ARG A 326 -6.21 6.08 14.64
C ARG A 326 -4.68 6.01 14.62
N SER A 327 -4.15 4.91 14.11
CA SER A 327 -2.74 4.77 13.78
C SER A 327 -2.53 4.72 12.27
N VAL A 328 -1.40 5.26 11.81
CA VAL A 328 -0.98 5.22 10.41
C VAL A 328 0.40 4.60 10.34
N LYS A 329 0.52 3.41 9.76
CA LYS A 329 1.79 2.74 9.49
C LYS A 329 2.53 3.48 8.38
N SER A 330 3.78 3.86 8.64
CA SER A 330 4.66 4.39 7.60
C SER A 330 5.21 3.25 6.75
N LEU A 331 5.30 3.44 5.44
CA LEU A 331 5.83 2.44 4.52
C LEU A 331 7.23 2.86 4.06
N ARG A 332 8.18 1.94 4.01
CA ARG A 332 9.56 2.28 3.64
C ARG A 332 9.78 2.54 2.16
N TYR A 333 8.91 2.08 1.26
CA TYR A 333 9.14 2.17 -0.19
C TYR A 333 10.55 1.69 -0.61
N SER A 334 11.47 2.62 -0.89
CA SER A 334 12.88 2.37 -1.25
C SER A 334 13.87 2.76 -0.15
N LEU A 335 13.41 3.22 1.02
CA LEU A 335 14.26 3.58 2.15
C LEU A 335 14.97 2.33 2.68
N PRO A 336 16.31 2.35 2.80
CA PRO A 336 17.09 1.25 3.34
C PRO A 336 16.68 0.85 4.78
N LEU A 337 16.86 -0.42 5.15
CA LEU A 337 16.50 -0.95 6.48
C LEU A 337 17.40 -0.42 7.61
N ASP A 338 18.64 -0.06 7.28
CA ASP A 338 19.62 0.54 8.19
C ASP A 338 19.38 2.04 8.44
N LYS A 339 18.39 2.64 7.77
CA LYS A 339 17.97 4.02 8.05
C LYS A 339 16.80 4.05 9.03
N PRO A 340 16.83 4.94 10.04
CA PRO A 340 15.68 5.11 10.93
C PRO A 340 14.47 5.62 10.15
N ALA A 341 13.31 5.11 10.51
CA ALA A 341 12.03 5.52 9.99
C ALA A 341 11.01 5.52 11.13
N VAL A 342 10.00 6.38 11.03
CA VAL A 342 8.84 6.28 11.91
C VAL A 342 8.17 4.94 11.61
N ALA A 343 7.94 4.08 12.61
CA ALA A 343 7.27 2.81 12.40
C ALA A 343 5.77 3.05 12.15
N ALA A 344 5.14 3.85 13.00
CA ALA A 344 3.76 4.30 12.85
C ALA A 344 3.55 5.66 13.52
N MET A 345 2.53 6.39 13.10
CA MET A 345 2.05 7.59 13.77
C MET A 345 0.74 7.31 14.49
N LEU A 346 0.67 7.65 15.78
CA LEU A 346 -0.55 7.55 16.58
C LEU A 346 -1.22 8.93 16.66
N GLN A 347 -2.46 9.03 16.19
CA GLN A 347 -3.22 10.28 16.17
C GLN A 347 -3.97 10.49 17.48
N ILE A 348 -3.29 11.13 18.43
CA ILE A 348 -3.85 11.55 19.72
C ILE A 348 -3.81 13.08 19.84
N PRO A 349 -4.75 13.72 20.57
CA PRO A 349 -4.63 15.14 20.92
C PRO A 349 -3.70 15.37 22.13
N PRO A 350 -2.97 16.51 22.20
CA PRO A 350 -3.05 17.66 21.29
C PRO A 350 -2.17 17.54 20.04
N ARG A 351 -1.19 16.62 20.02
CA ARG A 351 -0.27 16.40 18.90
C ARG A 351 -0.12 14.90 18.62
N PRO A 352 0.01 14.49 17.35
CA PRO A 352 0.32 13.11 17.01
C PRO A 352 1.66 12.66 17.62
N VAL A 353 1.79 11.36 17.88
CA VAL A 353 3.03 10.75 18.38
C VAL A 353 3.66 9.88 17.30
N GLY A 354 4.90 10.16 16.93
CA GLY A 354 5.74 9.29 16.13
C GLY A 354 6.26 8.13 16.97
N LEU A 355 5.94 6.90 16.56
CA LEU A 355 6.38 5.68 17.23
C LEU A 355 7.59 5.12 16.49
N TYR A 356 8.73 5.03 17.17
CA TYR A 356 10.00 4.56 16.63
C TYR A 356 10.39 3.22 17.28
N VAL A 357 10.77 2.26 16.45
CA VAL A 357 11.30 0.96 16.90
C VAL A 357 12.75 0.88 16.46
N VAL A 358 13.67 0.92 17.43
CA VAL A 358 15.12 0.87 17.21
C VAL A 358 15.59 -0.58 17.27
N PRO A 359 16.09 -1.17 16.17
CA PRO A 359 16.59 -2.54 16.13
C PRO A 359 17.71 -2.80 17.15
N PRO A 360 17.93 -4.06 17.56
CA PRO A 360 19.01 -4.40 18.50
C PRO A 360 20.40 -4.27 17.86
N SER A 361 20.47 -4.24 16.52
CA SER A 361 21.70 -4.07 15.75
C SER A 361 22.04 -2.60 15.46
N SER A 362 21.28 -1.65 15.99
CA SER A 362 21.52 -0.21 15.76
C SER A 362 22.83 0.24 16.39
N ASP A 363 23.60 1.01 15.63
CA ASP A 363 24.86 1.61 16.06
C ASP A 363 24.68 3.08 16.46
N HIS A 364 25.79 3.74 16.80
CA HIS A 364 25.77 5.15 17.19
C HIS A 364 25.29 6.07 16.04
N ALA A 365 25.65 5.75 14.80
CA ALA A 365 25.25 6.53 13.62
C ALA A 365 23.74 6.45 13.37
N TYR A 366 23.13 5.27 13.61
CA TYR A 366 21.70 5.09 13.56
C TYR A 366 20.97 5.97 14.59
N GLU A 367 21.44 5.97 15.85
CA GLU A 367 20.86 6.76 16.93
C GLU A 367 21.01 8.27 16.69
N GLU A 368 22.15 8.72 16.17
CA GLU A 368 22.37 10.12 15.78
C GLU A 368 21.39 10.54 14.68
N THR A 369 21.29 9.74 13.60
CA THR A 369 20.34 9.99 12.50
C THR A 369 18.89 10.00 12.99
N LEU A 370 18.54 9.13 13.95
CA LEU A 370 17.21 9.10 14.56
C LEU A 370 16.95 10.39 15.37
N GLY A 371 17.94 10.86 16.13
CA GLY A 371 17.88 12.11 16.88
C GLY A 371 17.65 13.31 15.96
N GLU A 372 18.38 13.40 14.85
CA GLU A 372 18.20 14.43 13.82
C GLU A 372 16.80 14.38 13.19
N LEU A 373 16.32 13.18 12.85
CA LEU A 373 15.00 12.98 12.28
C LEU A 373 13.90 13.48 13.24
N ILE A 374 13.99 13.12 14.52
CA ILE A 374 13.04 13.56 15.55
C ILE A 374 13.12 15.08 15.75
N ALA A 375 14.33 15.63 15.87
CA ALA A 375 14.54 17.07 16.07
C ALA A 375 14.03 17.91 14.88
N SER A 376 14.06 17.35 13.66
CA SER A 376 13.52 18.00 12.47
C SER A 376 11.99 18.12 12.46
N ARG A 377 11.29 17.47 13.39
CA ARG A 377 9.81 17.38 13.44
C ARG A 377 9.21 17.80 14.80
N PRO A 378 9.38 19.05 15.22
CA PRO A 378 8.84 19.56 16.50
C PRO A 378 7.30 19.56 16.56
N GLU A 379 6.62 19.35 15.43
CA GLU A 379 5.17 19.19 15.34
C GLU A 379 4.63 17.87 15.92
N PHE A 380 5.50 16.87 16.18
CA PHE A 380 5.13 15.59 16.78
C PHE A 380 5.84 15.35 18.10
N ASP A 381 5.16 14.62 18.99
CA ASP A 381 5.83 13.99 20.11
C ASP A 381 6.48 12.67 19.66
N SER A 382 7.49 12.19 20.38
CA SER A 382 8.19 10.95 20.06
C SER A 382 8.02 9.90 21.16
N TRP A 383 7.77 8.67 20.73
CA TRP A 383 7.83 7.47 21.57
C TRP A 383 8.85 6.54 20.94
N ILE A 384 9.82 6.08 21.73
CA ILE A 384 10.96 5.29 21.24
C ILE A 384 11.00 3.99 22.02
N TRP A 385 10.99 2.88 21.29
CA TRP A 385 11.32 1.57 21.85
C TRP A 385 12.66 1.10 21.31
N ARG A 386 13.65 1.05 22.20
CA ARG A 386 14.94 0.41 21.96
C ARG A 386 14.82 -1.05 22.32
N THR A 387 14.81 -1.93 21.31
CA THR A 387 14.54 -3.35 21.53
C THR A 387 15.66 -4.06 22.30
N ALA A 388 16.87 -3.48 22.32
CA ALA A 388 18.00 -3.96 23.12
C ALA A 388 17.84 -3.67 24.62
N ASP A 389 17.10 -2.62 24.98
CA ASP A 389 17.00 -2.14 26.37
C ASP A 389 15.91 -2.85 27.19
N GLY A 390 15.09 -3.69 26.53
CA GLY A 390 14.10 -4.54 27.19
C GLY A 390 12.72 -4.49 26.55
N GLU A 391 11.69 -4.63 27.38
CA GLU A 391 10.30 -4.73 26.93
C GLU A 391 9.80 -3.45 26.26
N MET A 392 8.76 -3.61 25.45
CA MET A 392 8.11 -2.50 24.76
C MET A 392 7.46 -1.57 25.79
N PRO A 393 7.77 -0.26 25.80
CA PRO A 393 7.13 0.70 26.69
C PRO A 393 5.60 0.73 26.48
N PRO A 394 4.81 1.19 27.47
CA PRO A 394 3.39 1.39 27.27
C PRO A 394 3.14 2.41 26.16
N LEU A 395 2.10 2.17 25.34
CA LEU A 395 1.70 3.12 24.30
C LEU A 395 1.15 4.40 24.94
N PRO A 396 1.39 5.58 24.34
CA PRO A 396 0.92 6.86 24.84
C PRO A 396 -0.55 7.08 24.49
N VAL A 397 -1.43 6.19 24.94
CA VAL A 397 -2.88 6.28 24.75
C VAL A 397 -3.52 7.00 25.94
N ARG A 398 -4.67 7.65 25.72
CA ARG A 398 -5.43 8.19 26.84
C ARG A 398 -5.91 7.02 27.70
N GLN A 399 -5.49 7.00 28.96
CA GLN A 399 -6.15 6.17 29.97
C GLN A 399 -7.55 6.76 30.17
N ASP A 400 -8.54 6.30 29.42
CA ASP A 400 -9.93 6.63 29.73
C ASP A 400 -10.21 6.15 31.15
N ARG A 401 -10.67 7.10 31.98
CA ARG A 401 -11.06 6.91 33.37
C ARG A 401 -11.82 5.60 33.54
N VAL A 402 -11.32 4.76 34.45
CA VAL A 402 -12.12 3.66 35.03
C VAL A 402 -13.48 4.24 35.40
N PRO A 403 -14.61 3.64 34.97
CA PRO A 403 -15.90 4.05 35.48
C PRO A 403 -15.84 3.84 36.99
N VAL A 404 -15.88 4.93 37.76
CA VAL A 404 -16.15 4.81 39.18
C VAL A 404 -17.56 4.23 39.25
N THR A 405 -17.61 3.01 39.76
CA THR A 405 -18.78 2.15 39.96
C THR A 405 -19.96 2.88 40.57
#